data_AF-A0A7J5EVP1-F1
#
_entry.id   AF-A0A7J5EVP1-F1
#
_cell.length_a   1.000
_cell.length_b   1.000
_cell.length_c   1.000
_cell.angle_alpha   90.00
_cell.angle_beta   90.00
_cell.angle_gamma   90.00
#
_symmetry.space_group_name_H-M   'P 1'
#
loop_
_entity.id
_entity.type
_entity.pdbx_description
1 polymer ?
#
loop_
_entity_poly.entity_id
_entity_poly.type
_entity_poly.pdbx_seq_one_letter_code
_entity_poly.pdbx_strand_id
1 'polypeptide(L)'
;MSEENEPGEAPEPKEPRKKKSEGAQQLAAAEEAAKARFEKAMADLREGAYRFSSKVRGQTDIVLEELIDPDGDVVGAIADVEGDAGAIALAVPVELITFDTWLFGQIGDKEELDLKDEQHWETWFNFGSWIGETMRRRHGGHWILFGDDPHTWRIGFSKVFLEVAPFMFAEQLLRMGSGAMRRMVTEIEKIRESHTEQAERDKGQSLDRFLSQHYLRLHTVPLGQWMSMDFANLGRLWSKEPTSALIEAIKEAGPRLGPQNQQIVQRVIEALSRANQEKPVAEQTNDRGLFEAIAQIVALRRATAPLAIDILERVVVPAMHVGVPETFPPLDEDDLSNLRKGIELFVFFVEVVPHQHQADDEGFLGSIPHDQLSTPYADRNVLEVGKGDWVVVNPGYFVPMLKELDPQKLLDKYDDFVKYVGSQPDAPRRRDDGRMLAETAIRALADLKACVGTALTNKDALVFRILPPPG
;
A
#
# COMPACT_ATOMS: atom_id res chain seq x y z
N MET A 1 23.55 72.46 -45.40
CA MET A 1 23.71 71.23 -46.20
C MET A 1 24.41 70.25 -45.30
N SER A 2 23.64 69.59 -44.43
CA SER A 2 22.97 68.29 -44.65
C SER A 2 23.94 67.15 -44.41
N GLU A 3 23.98 66.67 -43.17
CA GLU A 3 24.42 65.31 -42.86
C GLU A 3 23.21 64.55 -42.33
N GLU A 4 22.94 63.45 -43.00
CA GLU A 4 21.81 62.54 -42.81
C GLU A 4 21.96 61.77 -41.49
N ASN A 5 20.88 61.72 -40.71
CA ASN A 5 20.75 60.79 -39.60
C ASN A 5 20.45 59.39 -40.15
N GLU A 6 21.41 58.48 -40.08
CA GLU A 6 21.12 57.04 -40.05
C GLU A 6 20.47 56.67 -38.70
N PRO A 7 19.37 55.90 -38.68
CA PRO A 7 18.80 55.41 -37.42
C PRO A 7 19.60 54.20 -36.94
N GLY A 8 20.38 54.38 -35.88
CA GLY A 8 21.03 53.27 -35.18
C GLY A 8 19.99 52.28 -34.64
N GLU A 9 20.20 51.00 -34.93
CA GLU A 9 19.45 49.87 -34.38
C GLU A 9 19.32 49.97 -32.86
N ALA A 10 18.09 49.87 -32.37
CA ALA A 10 17.82 49.71 -30.95
C ALA A 10 18.37 48.35 -30.48
N PRO A 11 19.02 48.25 -29.30
CA PRO A 11 19.47 46.97 -28.79
C PRO A 11 18.26 46.09 -28.49
N GLU A 12 18.24 44.87 -29.02
CA GLU A 12 17.24 43.86 -28.67
C GLU A 12 17.20 43.64 -27.14
N PRO A 13 16.01 43.53 -26.54
CA PRO A 13 15.89 43.26 -25.11
C PRO A 13 16.39 41.84 -24.84
N LYS A 14 17.50 41.73 -24.11
CA LYS A 14 17.97 40.44 -23.57
C LYS A 14 16.88 39.87 -22.67
N GLU A 15 16.26 38.78 -23.09
CA GLU A 15 15.37 37.99 -22.24
C GLU A 15 16.05 37.65 -20.91
N PRO A 16 15.37 37.83 -19.76
CA PRO A 16 15.93 37.43 -18.50
C PRO A 16 15.97 35.89 -18.45
N ARG A 17 17.19 35.33 -18.54
CA ARG A 17 17.44 33.92 -18.22
C ARG A 17 16.93 33.66 -16.80
N LYS A 18 15.77 33.01 -16.67
CA LYS A 18 15.22 32.53 -15.40
C LYS A 18 16.28 31.64 -14.73
N LYS A 19 16.94 32.15 -13.69
CA LYS A 19 17.73 31.32 -12.78
C LYS A 19 16.76 30.29 -12.19
N LYS A 20 16.98 28.99 -12.45
CA LYS A 20 16.25 27.91 -11.78
C LYS A 20 16.36 28.12 -10.27
N SER A 21 15.24 28.14 -9.55
CA SER A 21 15.21 28.34 -8.10
C SER A 21 16.08 27.30 -7.39
N GLU A 22 16.69 27.66 -6.26
CA GLU A 22 17.56 26.77 -5.50
C GLU A 22 16.85 25.46 -5.11
N GLY A 23 15.54 25.51 -4.83
CA GLY A 23 14.71 24.31 -4.59
C GLY A 23 14.62 23.36 -5.80
N ALA A 24 14.53 23.89 -7.02
CA ALA A 24 14.54 23.06 -8.23
C ALA A 24 15.91 22.43 -8.51
N GLN A 25 17.00 23.08 -8.09
CA GLN A 25 18.35 22.52 -8.19
C GLN A 25 18.58 21.44 -7.13
N GLN A 26 18.09 21.65 -5.90
CA GLN A 26 18.16 20.66 -4.83
C GLN A 26 17.33 19.41 -5.15
N LEU A 27 16.12 19.57 -5.73
CA LEU A 27 15.29 18.44 -6.16
C LEU A 27 15.99 17.64 -7.27
N ALA A 28 16.53 18.31 -8.29
CA ALA A 28 17.25 17.64 -9.37
C ALA A 28 18.50 16.89 -8.86
N ALA A 29 19.26 17.47 -7.93
CA ALA A 29 20.41 16.81 -7.32
C ALA A 29 19.98 15.59 -6.46
N ALA A 30 18.85 15.68 -5.75
CA ALA A 30 18.30 14.57 -4.99
C ALA A 30 17.83 13.42 -5.91
N GLU A 31 17.18 13.74 -7.02
CA GLU A 31 16.76 12.77 -8.05
C GLU A 31 17.97 12.07 -8.67
N GLU A 32 19.03 12.82 -9.02
CA GLU A 32 20.26 12.25 -9.59
C GLU A 32 20.96 11.33 -8.59
N ALA A 33 21.06 11.75 -7.32
CA ALA A 33 21.62 10.91 -6.26
C ALA A 33 20.78 9.67 -5.96
N ALA A 34 19.45 9.74 -6.07
CA ALA A 34 18.56 8.59 -5.93
C ALA A 34 18.74 7.61 -7.10
N LYS A 35 18.85 8.12 -8.32
CA LYS A 35 19.10 7.32 -9.52
C LYS A 35 20.44 6.59 -9.44
N ALA A 36 21.52 7.28 -9.06
CA ALA A 36 22.83 6.67 -8.90
C ALA A 36 22.83 5.56 -7.84
N ARG A 37 22.14 5.77 -6.72
CA ARG A 37 21.95 4.74 -5.67
C ARG A 37 21.20 3.52 -6.19
N PHE A 38 20.10 3.75 -6.91
CA PHE A 38 19.32 2.67 -7.52
C PHE A 38 20.15 1.88 -8.53
N GLU A 39 20.88 2.54 -9.42
CA GLU A 39 21.73 1.88 -10.43
C GLU A 39 22.84 1.05 -9.79
N LYS A 40 23.48 1.58 -8.74
CA LYS A 40 24.48 0.84 -7.97
C LYS A 40 23.87 -0.41 -7.32
N ALA A 41 22.78 -0.25 -6.58
CA ALA A 41 22.13 -1.37 -5.91
C ALA A 41 21.66 -2.44 -6.91
N MET A 42 21.16 -2.04 -8.08
CA MET A 42 20.79 -2.97 -9.16
C MET A 42 22.00 -3.70 -9.76
N ALA A 43 23.18 -3.07 -9.83
CA ALA A 43 24.40 -3.73 -10.25
C ALA A 43 24.84 -4.76 -9.20
N ASP A 44 24.87 -4.36 -7.92
CA ASP A 44 25.23 -5.23 -6.80
C ASP A 44 24.29 -6.44 -6.69
N LEU A 45 22.98 -6.24 -6.87
CA LEU A 45 21.97 -7.32 -6.91
C LEU A 45 22.25 -8.35 -8.02
N ARG A 46 22.50 -7.86 -9.24
CA ARG A 46 22.74 -8.76 -10.39
C ARG A 46 24.05 -9.51 -10.23
N GLU A 47 25.07 -8.84 -9.71
CA GLU A 47 26.35 -9.47 -9.43
C GLU A 47 26.22 -10.50 -8.30
N GLY A 48 25.55 -10.18 -7.21
CA GLY A 48 25.32 -11.09 -6.09
C GLY A 48 24.54 -12.34 -6.51
N ALA A 49 23.49 -12.16 -7.32
CA ALA A 49 22.73 -13.27 -7.89
C ALA A 49 23.60 -14.20 -8.76
N TYR A 50 24.48 -13.62 -9.59
CA TYR A 50 25.41 -14.37 -10.43
C TYR A 50 26.49 -15.09 -9.60
N ARG A 51 27.07 -14.41 -8.61
CA ARG A 51 28.06 -14.99 -7.69
C ARG A 51 27.47 -16.19 -6.96
N PHE A 52 26.22 -16.09 -6.47
CA PHE A 52 25.53 -17.18 -5.80
C PHE A 52 25.37 -18.40 -6.71
N SER A 53 24.75 -18.23 -7.88
CA SER A 53 24.50 -19.35 -8.81
C SER A 53 25.79 -19.97 -9.33
N SER A 54 26.80 -19.15 -9.63
CA SER A 54 28.12 -19.65 -10.03
C SER A 54 28.82 -20.44 -8.91
N LYS A 55 28.68 -20.01 -7.65
CA LYS A 55 29.30 -20.69 -6.50
C LYS A 55 28.63 -22.03 -6.24
N VAL A 56 27.30 -22.10 -6.28
CA VAL A 56 26.56 -23.37 -6.18
C VAL A 56 27.02 -24.33 -7.27
N ARG A 57 26.93 -23.90 -8.54
CA ARG A 57 27.30 -24.75 -9.67
C ARG A 57 28.74 -25.26 -9.56
N GLY A 58 29.68 -24.39 -9.16
CA GLY A 58 31.09 -24.76 -9.05
C GLY A 58 31.44 -25.66 -7.86
N GLN A 59 30.57 -25.77 -6.85
CA GLN A 59 30.83 -26.52 -5.62
C GLN A 59 29.95 -27.76 -5.46
N THR A 60 28.80 -27.83 -6.14
CA THR A 60 27.84 -28.94 -6.01
C THR A 60 27.40 -29.52 -7.35
N ASP A 61 27.83 -28.97 -8.49
CA ASP A 61 27.35 -29.28 -9.84
C ASP A 61 25.84 -29.01 -10.05
N ILE A 62 25.17 -28.36 -9.09
CA ILE A 62 23.73 -28.05 -9.18
C ILE A 62 23.49 -26.81 -10.05
N VAL A 63 22.52 -26.90 -10.95
CA VAL A 63 21.94 -25.75 -11.66
C VAL A 63 20.67 -25.31 -10.93
N LEU A 64 20.75 -24.18 -10.22
CA LEU A 64 19.64 -23.71 -9.37
C LEU A 64 18.35 -23.47 -10.14
N GLU A 65 18.45 -23.00 -11.39
CA GLU A 65 17.29 -22.75 -12.25
C GLU A 65 16.51 -24.03 -12.57
N GLU A 66 17.18 -25.19 -12.64
CA GLU A 66 16.54 -26.50 -12.88
C GLU A 66 15.77 -26.99 -11.64
N LEU A 67 16.23 -26.64 -10.44
CA LEU A 67 15.55 -27.04 -9.19
C LEU A 67 14.17 -26.41 -9.01
N ILE A 68 13.92 -25.28 -9.67
CA ILE A 68 12.67 -24.55 -9.59
C ILE A 68 11.89 -24.63 -10.91
N ASP A 69 12.40 -25.31 -11.94
CA ASP A 69 11.71 -25.49 -13.22
C ASP A 69 10.36 -26.18 -12.97
N PRO A 70 9.22 -25.59 -13.40
CA PRO A 70 7.91 -26.18 -13.10
C PRO A 70 7.73 -27.55 -13.76
N ASP A 71 8.44 -27.81 -14.85
CA ASP A 71 8.44 -29.11 -15.55
C ASP A 71 9.60 -30.01 -15.06
N GLY A 72 10.37 -29.57 -14.07
CA GLY A 72 11.51 -30.30 -13.51
C GLY A 72 11.10 -31.35 -12.48
N ASP A 73 11.89 -32.43 -12.42
CA ASP A 73 11.66 -33.57 -11.51
C ASP A 73 11.57 -33.16 -10.04
N VAL A 74 12.29 -32.10 -9.64
CA VAL A 74 12.28 -31.57 -8.26
C VAL A 74 10.92 -30.96 -7.89
N VAL A 75 10.32 -30.17 -8.79
CA VAL A 75 9.01 -29.56 -8.55
C VAL A 75 7.92 -30.63 -8.59
N GLY A 76 7.98 -31.55 -9.56
CA GLY A 76 7.05 -32.68 -9.65
C GLY A 76 7.08 -33.55 -8.37
N ALA A 77 8.28 -33.86 -7.87
CA ALA A 77 8.44 -34.62 -6.63
C ALA A 77 7.94 -33.88 -5.38
N ILE A 78 7.85 -32.54 -5.38
CA ILE A 78 7.27 -31.78 -4.26
C ILE A 78 5.74 -31.77 -4.32
N ALA A 79 5.15 -31.77 -5.52
CA ALA A 79 3.70 -31.76 -5.74
C ALA A 79 3.04 -33.11 -5.42
N ASP A 80 3.73 -34.23 -5.66
CA ASP A 80 3.19 -35.60 -5.46
C ASP A 80 3.14 -36.05 -3.99
N VAL A 81 3.55 -35.21 -3.03
CA VAL A 81 3.76 -35.62 -1.63
C VAL A 81 2.64 -35.12 -0.72
N GLU A 82 1.47 -35.77 -0.80
CA GLU A 82 0.48 -35.84 0.29
C GLU A 82 0.55 -37.24 0.94
N GLY A 83 1.13 -37.37 2.14
CA GLY A 83 1.28 -38.66 2.82
C GLY A 83 2.15 -38.69 4.08
N ASP A 84 2.29 -39.86 4.71
CA ASP A 84 2.98 -40.12 5.99
C ASP A 84 4.43 -39.58 6.02
N ALA A 85 4.80 -38.88 7.10
CA ALA A 85 6.05 -38.14 7.26
C ALA A 85 7.33 -38.99 7.05
N GLY A 86 7.26 -40.31 7.30
CA GLY A 86 8.36 -41.24 7.03
C GLY A 86 8.60 -41.51 5.53
N ALA A 87 7.55 -41.51 4.71
CA ALA A 87 7.65 -41.65 3.26
C ALA A 87 8.11 -40.33 2.60
N ILE A 88 7.68 -39.19 3.15
CA ILE A 88 8.11 -37.84 2.73
C ILE A 88 9.62 -37.68 2.79
N ALA A 89 10.27 -38.18 3.86
CA ALA A 89 11.72 -38.04 4.04
C ALA A 89 12.56 -38.89 3.07
N LEU A 90 11.99 -39.97 2.53
CA LEU A 90 12.67 -40.87 1.58
C LEU A 90 12.47 -40.48 0.11
N ALA A 91 11.49 -39.59 -0.17
CA ALA A 91 11.15 -39.13 -1.51
C ALA A 91 11.79 -37.78 -1.88
N VAL A 92 12.66 -37.22 -1.02
CA VAL A 92 13.33 -35.93 -1.26
C VAL A 92 14.40 -36.10 -2.35
N PRO A 93 14.33 -35.37 -3.48
CA PRO A 93 15.39 -35.38 -4.49
C PRO A 93 16.77 -35.14 -3.90
N VAL A 94 17.78 -35.88 -4.39
CA VAL A 94 19.16 -35.82 -3.88
C VAL A 94 19.71 -34.40 -4.01
N GLU A 95 19.35 -33.72 -5.08
CA GLU A 95 19.72 -32.35 -5.39
C GLU A 95 19.25 -31.37 -4.29
N LEU A 96 18.05 -31.59 -3.71
CA LEU A 96 17.57 -30.78 -2.58
C LEU A 96 18.42 -31.00 -1.32
N ILE A 97 18.77 -32.26 -1.03
CA ILE A 97 19.60 -32.62 0.13
C ILE A 97 21.01 -32.03 -0.02
N THR A 98 21.59 -32.16 -1.22
CA THR A 98 22.91 -31.63 -1.54
C THR A 98 22.92 -30.10 -1.44
N PHE A 99 21.90 -29.42 -1.98
CA PHE A 99 21.82 -27.97 -1.89
C PHE A 99 21.62 -27.48 -0.45
N ASP A 100 20.69 -28.06 0.32
CA ASP A 100 20.46 -27.69 1.72
C ASP A 100 21.76 -27.86 2.52
N THR A 101 22.41 -29.02 2.42
CA THR A 101 23.68 -29.29 3.11
C THR A 101 24.76 -28.28 2.74
N TRP A 102 24.87 -27.96 1.45
CA TRP A 102 25.82 -26.96 0.97
C TRP A 102 25.51 -25.54 1.47
N LEU A 103 24.24 -25.14 1.45
CA LEU A 103 23.77 -23.82 1.86
C LEU A 103 24.04 -23.60 3.35
N PHE A 104 23.75 -24.58 4.20
CA PHE A 104 24.11 -24.52 5.63
C PHE A 104 25.61 -24.56 5.85
N GLY A 105 26.36 -25.28 5.02
CA GLY A 105 27.82 -25.22 5.05
C GLY A 105 28.39 -23.80 4.85
N GLN A 106 27.64 -22.89 4.21
CA GLN A 106 28.11 -21.51 3.97
C GLN A 106 28.09 -20.62 5.23
N ILE A 107 27.28 -20.96 6.23
CA ILE A 107 27.23 -20.27 7.53
C ILE A 107 28.22 -20.86 8.57
N GLY A 108 29.02 -21.85 8.16
CA GLY A 108 30.14 -22.40 8.95
C GLY A 108 29.74 -23.10 10.25
N ASP A 109 30.70 -23.25 11.17
CA ASP A 109 30.53 -23.90 12.49
C ASP A 109 29.78 -23.01 13.52
N LYS A 110 29.28 -21.85 13.11
CA LYS A 110 28.53 -20.96 13.99
C LYS A 110 27.12 -21.51 14.18
N GLU A 111 26.66 -21.57 15.42
CA GLU A 111 25.32 -22.11 15.76
C GLU A 111 24.18 -21.28 15.10
N GLU A 112 24.43 -20.01 14.73
CA GLU A 112 23.43 -19.11 14.15
C GLU A 112 24.00 -18.15 13.10
N LEU A 113 23.12 -17.69 12.19
CA LEU A 113 23.40 -16.62 11.23
C LEU A 113 23.64 -15.28 11.95
N ASP A 114 24.86 -14.77 11.83
CA ASP A 114 25.30 -13.44 12.26
C ASP A 114 25.61 -12.51 11.07
N LEU A 115 24.71 -11.57 10.77
CA LEU A 115 24.87 -10.62 9.65
C LEU A 115 25.93 -9.53 9.89
N LYS A 116 26.58 -9.50 11.06
CA LYS A 116 27.78 -8.66 11.30
C LYS A 116 29.06 -9.33 10.82
N ASP A 117 29.02 -10.64 10.58
CA ASP A 117 30.10 -11.38 9.95
C ASP A 117 30.05 -11.18 8.43
N GLU A 118 31.19 -10.81 7.83
CA GLU A 118 31.28 -10.46 6.42
C GLU A 118 30.93 -11.64 5.49
N GLN A 119 31.33 -12.87 5.87
CA GLN A 119 31.06 -14.06 5.07
C GLN A 119 29.57 -14.45 5.12
N HIS A 120 28.96 -14.34 6.30
CA HIS A 120 27.52 -14.53 6.46
C HIS A 120 26.72 -13.49 5.70
N TRP A 121 27.12 -12.22 5.82
CA TRP A 121 26.49 -11.13 5.10
C TRP A 121 26.57 -11.34 3.60
N GLU A 122 27.74 -11.69 3.05
CA GLU A 122 27.91 -11.94 1.62
C GLU A 122 27.05 -13.12 1.15
N THR A 123 27.02 -14.21 1.92
CA THR A 123 26.18 -15.38 1.61
C THR A 123 24.70 -15.02 1.60
N TRP A 124 24.23 -14.35 2.65
CA TRP A 124 22.85 -13.88 2.77
C TRP A 124 22.48 -12.91 1.63
N PHE A 125 23.33 -11.94 1.35
CA PHE A 125 23.08 -10.94 0.32
C PHE A 125 23.02 -11.58 -1.07
N ASN A 126 23.99 -12.43 -1.40
CA ASN A 126 24.05 -13.12 -2.69
C ASN A 126 22.85 -14.08 -2.86
N PHE A 127 22.45 -14.78 -1.80
CA PHE A 127 21.28 -15.67 -1.83
C PHE A 127 19.97 -14.90 -2.01
N GLY A 128 19.74 -13.84 -1.22
CA GLY A 128 18.57 -12.97 -1.36
C GLY A 128 18.50 -12.29 -2.74
N SER A 129 19.65 -11.88 -3.27
CA SER A 129 19.77 -11.35 -4.63
C SER A 129 19.38 -12.39 -5.68
N TRP A 130 19.85 -13.64 -5.54
CA TRP A 130 19.50 -14.73 -6.46
C TRP A 130 18.00 -15.05 -6.41
N ILE A 131 17.41 -15.21 -5.22
CA ILE A 131 15.96 -15.43 -5.06
C ILE A 131 15.19 -14.32 -5.78
N GLY A 132 15.56 -13.07 -5.50
CA GLY A 132 14.87 -11.92 -6.06
C GLY A 132 15.00 -11.81 -7.58
N GLU A 133 16.20 -11.89 -8.13
CA GLU A 133 16.41 -11.84 -9.58
C GLU A 133 15.73 -13.00 -10.30
N THR A 134 15.69 -14.18 -9.68
CA THR A 134 15.00 -15.35 -10.21
C THR A 134 13.50 -15.12 -10.29
N MET A 135 12.87 -14.69 -9.20
CA MET A 135 11.44 -14.36 -9.17
C MET A 135 11.11 -13.26 -10.18
N ARG A 136 11.91 -12.19 -10.24
CA ARG A 136 11.70 -11.07 -11.17
C ARG A 136 11.75 -11.50 -12.64
N ARG A 137 12.73 -12.33 -13.01
CA ARG A 137 12.91 -12.80 -14.40
C ARG A 137 11.80 -13.77 -14.82
N ARG A 138 11.39 -14.66 -13.93
CA ARG A 138 10.38 -15.69 -14.20
C ARG A 138 8.97 -15.12 -14.27
N HIS A 139 8.61 -14.24 -13.34
CA HIS A 139 7.23 -13.79 -13.17
C HIS A 139 6.95 -12.40 -13.75
N GLY A 140 8.01 -11.64 -14.06
CA GLY A 140 7.90 -10.24 -14.46
C GLY A 140 7.62 -9.36 -13.24
N GLY A 141 8.52 -8.42 -12.96
CA GLY A 141 8.40 -7.55 -11.79
C GLY A 141 9.47 -6.48 -11.71
N HIS A 142 9.35 -5.68 -10.67
CA HIS A 142 10.18 -4.51 -10.42
C HIS A 142 10.78 -4.57 -9.03
N TRP A 143 12.08 -4.32 -8.94
CA TRP A 143 12.73 -4.06 -7.66
C TRP A 143 12.27 -2.72 -7.10
N ILE A 144 11.98 -2.72 -5.81
CA ILE A 144 11.61 -1.54 -5.04
C ILE A 144 12.63 -1.45 -3.89
N LEU A 145 13.50 -0.45 -3.97
CA LEU A 145 14.67 -0.33 -3.09
C LEU A 145 14.46 0.85 -2.13
N PHE A 146 14.14 0.54 -0.88
CA PHE A 146 13.92 1.56 0.16
C PHE A 146 15.21 1.86 0.91
N GLY A 147 15.97 2.83 0.42
CA GLY A 147 17.26 3.17 1.01
C GLY A 147 18.30 2.05 0.83
N ASP A 148 19.30 2.02 1.70
CA ASP A 148 20.51 1.19 1.49
C ASP A 148 20.45 -0.16 2.21
N ASP A 149 19.44 -0.43 3.04
CA ASP A 149 19.29 -1.69 3.79
C ASP A 149 18.53 -2.75 2.97
N PRO A 150 19.17 -3.86 2.56
CA PRO A 150 18.53 -4.90 1.75
C PRO A 150 17.33 -5.58 2.44
N HIS A 151 17.21 -5.54 3.76
CA HIS A 151 16.01 -6.07 4.46
C HIS A 151 14.72 -5.36 4.05
N THR A 152 14.82 -4.11 3.61
CA THR A 152 13.67 -3.30 3.17
C THR A 152 13.36 -3.48 1.70
N TRP A 153 14.25 -4.10 0.92
CA TRP A 153 14.06 -4.21 -0.53
C TRP A 153 12.96 -5.23 -0.85
N ARG A 154 12.16 -4.92 -1.87
CA ARG A 154 10.99 -5.71 -2.29
C ARG A 154 11.01 -5.96 -3.79
N ILE A 155 10.26 -6.96 -4.22
CA ILE A 155 9.89 -7.16 -5.62
C ILE A 155 8.38 -7.16 -5.71
N GLY A 156 7.84 -6.23 -6.50
CA GLY A 156 6.45 -6.23 -6.91
C GLY A 156 6.29 -6.85 -8.29
N PHE A 157 5.25 -7.65 -8.50
CA PHE A 157 4.99 -8.34 -9.76
C PHE A 157 4.06 -7.57 -10.70
N SER A 158 4.37 -7.54 -12.00
CA SER A 158 3.60 -6.68 -12.92
C SER A 158 2.18 -7.17 -13.18
N LYS A 159 1.90 -8.46 -13.03
CA LYS A 159 0.62 -9.09 -13.40
C LYS A 159 -0.31 -9.35 -12.22
N VAL A 160 0.24 -9.58 -11.04
CA VAL A 160 -0.51 -9.88 -9.80
C VAL A 160 -0.11 -8.90 -8.72
N PHE A 161 -1.08 -8.45 -7.92
CA PHE A 161 -0.80 -7.50 -6.83
C PHE A 161 -0.20 -8.24 -5.63
N LEU A 162 1.08 -8.55 -5.74
CA LEU A 162 1.86 -9.23 -4.73
C LEU A 162 3.25 -8.59 -4.65
N GLU A 163 3.79 -8.49 -3.43
CA GLU A 163 5.17 -8.15 -3.17
C GLU A 163 5.85 -9.25 -2.38
N VAL A 164 7.13 -9.45 -2.64
CA VAL A 164 8.00 -10.35 -1.86
C VAL A 164 9.17 -9.57 -1.31
N ALA A 165 9.71 -10.03 -0.17
CA ALA A 165 10.89 -9.50 0.48
C ALA A 165 12.04 -10.53 0.40
N PRO A 166 12.83 -10.55 -0.69
CA PRO A 166 13.76 -11.66 -0.96
C PRO A 166 14.83 -11.84 0.12
N PHE A 167 15.32 -10.75 0.70
CA PHE A 167 16.36 -10.78 1.73
C PHE A 167 15.84 -11.25 3.10
N MET A 168 14.64 -10.83 3.48
CA MET A 168 13.95 -11.37 4.66
C MET A 168 13.67 -12.86 4.48
N PHE A 169 13.27 -13.27 3.27
CA PHE A 169 13.03 -14.67 2.98
C PHE A 169 14.33 -15.49 3.01
N ALA A 170 15.41 -15.00 2.38
CA ALA A 170 16.72 -15.64 2.44
C ALA A 170 17.24 -15.80 3.87
N GLU A 171 17.07 -14.77 4.71
CA GLU A 171 17.42 -14.85 6.13
C GLU A 171 16.63 -15.95 6.85
N GLN A 172 15.31 -16.00 6.64
CA GLN A 172 14.46 -17.05 7.23
C GLN A 172 14.91 -18.44 6.78
N LEU A 173 15.25 -18.62 5.51
CA LEU A 173 15.72 -19.90 4.96
C LEU A 173 17.07 -20.31 5.56
N LEU A 174 18.03 -19.38 5.66
CA LEU A 174 19.34 -19.62 6.27
C LEU A 174 19.25 -19.95 7.77
N ARG A 175 18.28 -19.36 8.48
CA ARG A 175 18.03 -19.65 9.90
C ARG A 175 17.28 -20.97 10.13
N MET A 176 16.53 -21.45 9.13
CA MET A 176 15.65 -22.60 9.30
C MET A 176 16.40 -23.94 9.36
N GLY A 177 17.58 -24.05 8.74
CA GLY A 177 18.21 -25.37 8.58
C GLY A 177 17.51 -26.20 7.50
N SER A 178 17.64 -27.52 7.60
CA SER A 178 17.09 -28.48 6.64
C SER A 178 15.65 -28.18 6.19
N GLY A 179 15.36 -28.27 4.89
CA GLY A 179 14.05 -27.97 4.30
C GLY A 179 13.93 -26.56 3.71
N ALA A 180 15.01 -25.77 3.73
CA ALA A 180 15.06 -24.43 3.14
C ALA A 180 14.74 -24.45 1.65
N MET A 181 15.35 -25.35 0.89
CA MET A 181 15.09 -25.46 -0.54
C MET A 181 13.63 -25.83 -0.83
N ARG A 182 13.07 -26.82 -0.11
CA ARG A 182 11.66 -27.21 -0.30
C ARG A 182 10.73 -26.03 -0.07
N ARG A 183 10.92 -25.28 1.03
CA ARG A 183 10.12 -24.08 1.32
C ARG A 183 10.26 -23.03 0.22
N MET A 184 11.48 -22.83 -0.29
CA MET A 184 11.73 -21.88 -1.37
C MET A 184 11.02 -22.27 -2.68
N VAL A 185 11.15 -23.53 -3.11
CA VAL A 185 10.45 -24.05 -4.29
C VAL A 185 8.94 -23.89 -4.13
N THR A 186 8.39 -24.27 -2.98
CA THR A 186 6.95 -24.13 -2.71
C THR A 186 6.47 -22.68 -2.78
N GLU A 187 7.21 -21.71 -2.23
CA GLU A 187 6.82 -20.30 -2.31
C GLU A 187 6.91 -19.74 -3.75
N ILE A 188 7.94 -20.13 -4.51
CA ILE A 188 8.05 -19.75 -5.93
C ILE A 188 6.87 -20.33 -6.74
N GLU A 189 6.48 -21.58 -6.48
CA GLU A 189 5.36 -22.21 -7.17
C GLU A 189 4.01 -21.59 -6.82
N LYS A 190 3.77 -21.21 -5.56
CA LYS A 190 2.56 -20.45 -5.17
C LYS A 190 2.42 -19.13 -5.93
N ILE A 191 3.54 -18.44 -6.16
CA ILE A 191 3.56 -17.20 -6.97
C ILE A 191 3.20 -17.54 -8.42
N ARG A 192 3.79 -18.61 -8.99
CA ARG A 192 3.46 -19.08 -10.34
C ARG A 192 1.96 -19.41 -10.49
N GLU A 193 1.39 -20.12 -9.53
CA GLU A 193 -0.03 -20.46 -9.50
C GLU A 193 -0.90 -19.21 -9.48
N SER A 194 -0.58 -18.23 -8.62
CA SER A 194 -1.27 -16.93 -8.56
C SER A 194 -1.24 -16.20 -9.92
N HIS A 195 -0.10 -16.23 -10.62
CA HIS A 195 0.03 -15.69 -11.97
C HIS A 195 -0.83 -16.46 -13.00
N THR A 196 -0.94 -17.78 -12.85
CA THR A 196 -1.74 -18.64 -13.72
C THR A 196 -3.23 -18.34 -13.54
N GLU A 197 -3.70 -18.29 -12.29
CA GLU A 197 -5.08 -17.90 -11.95
C GLU A 197 -5.44 -16.51 -12.49
N GLN A 198 -4.51 -15.56 -12.37
CA GLN A 198 -4.73 -14.22 -12.91
C GLN A 198 -4.77 -14.22 -14.44
N ALA A 199 -3.91 -15.00 -15.11
CA ALA A 199 -3.95 -15.16 -16.56
C ALA A 199 -5.28 -15.77 -17.04
N GLU A 200 -5.85 -16.72 -16.29
CA GLU A 200 -7.17 -17.28 -16.56
C GLU A 200 -8.28 -16.22 -16.43
N ARG A 201 -8.25 -15.41 -15.36
CA ARG A 201 -9.17 -14.25 -15.20
C ARG A 201 -9.04 -13.25 -16.33
N ASP A 202 -7.84 -13.10 -16.86
CA ASP A 202 -7.50 -12.21 -17.97
C ASP A 202 -7.75 -12.86 -19.34
N LYS A 203 -8.38 -14.04 -19.37
CA LYS A 203 -8.69 -14.79 -20.60
C LYS A 203 -7.46 -15.06 -21.46
N GLY A 204 -6.33 -15.32 -20.81
CA GLY A 204 -5.03 -15.56 -21.43
C GLY A 204 -4.29 -14.31 -21.89
N GLN A 205 -4.81 -13.10 -21.63
CA GLN A 205 -4.09 -11.87 -21.96
C GLN A 205 -2.98 -11.61 -20.93
N SER A 206 -1.76 -11.38 -21.41
CA SER A 206 -0.66 -10.93 -20.55
C SER A 206 -0.75 -9.42 -20.36
N LEU A 207 -1.40 -8.99 -19.28
CA LEU A 207 -1.56 -7.58 -18.93
C LEU A 207 -0.62 -7.22 -17.78
N ASP A 208 0.24 -6.23 -18.00
CA ASP A 208 0.99 -5.58 -16.93
C ASP A 208 0.08 -4.56 -16.25
N ARG A 209 -0.45 -4.95 -15.09
CA ARG A 209 -1.41 -4.19 -14.27
C ARG A 209 -0.70 -3.29 -13.25
N PHE A 210 0.46 -3.71 -12.76
CA PHE A 210 1.15 -3.09 -11.63
C PHE A 210 2.57 -2.66 -11.99
N LEU A 211 2.73 -1.38 -12.27
CA LEU A 211 4.04 -0.70 -12.36
C LEU A 211 4.72 -0.55 -10.98
N SER A 212 6.04 -0.35 -10.98
CA SER A 212 6.84 -0.04 -9.78
C SER A 212 6.29 1.12 -8.94
N GLN A 213 5.66 2.11 -9.58
CA GLN A 213 5.04 3.24 -8.90
C GLN A 213 3.87 2.83 -8.00
N HIS A 214 3.08 1.81 -8.37
CA HIS A 214 1.98 1.34 -7.53
C HIS A 214 2.50 0.78 -6.21
N TYR A 215 3.63 0.08 -6.27
CA TYR A 215 4.28 -0.53 -5.13
C TYR A 215 5.02 0.49 -4.25
N LEU A 216 5.75 1.44 -4.86
CA LEU A 216 6.32 2.57 -4.14
C LEU A 216 5.27 3.32 -3.33
N ARG A 217 4.06 3.47 -3.89
CA ARG A 217 2.95 4.14 -3.22
C ARG A 217 2.45 3.37 -1.99
N LEU A 218 2.51 2.04 -1.95
CA LEU A 218 2.15 1.28 -0.75
C LEU A 218 3.00 1.66 0.45
N HIS A 219 4.29 1.90 0.23
CA HIS A 219 5.23 2.17 1.30
C HIS A 219 5.44 3.67 1.58
N THR A 220 4.93 4.55 0.72
CA THR A 220 5.15 6.01 0.83
C THR A 220 3.88 6.81 1.08
N VAL A 221 2.71 6.28 0.70
CA VAL A 221 1.44 6.98 0.82
C VAL A 221 0.69 6.46 2.05
N PRO A 222 0.38 7.33 3.04
CA PRO A 222 -0.45 6.96 4.17
C PRO A 222 -1.83 6.50 3.72
N LEU A 223 -2.45 5.62 4.51
CA LEU A 223 -3.80 5.13 4.22
C LEU A 223 -4.81 5.83 5.13
N GLY A 224 -5.88 6.37 4.56
CA GLY A 224 -7.04 6.85 5.29
C GLY A 224 -8.05 5.75 5.57
N GLN A 225 -8.72 5.82 6.72
CA GLN A 225 -9.79 4.90 7.08
C GLN A 225 -10.90 5.60 7.85
N TRP A 226 -12.14 5.31 7.50
CA TRP A 226 -13.33 5.78 8.20
C TRP A 226 -13.83 4.73 9.20
N MET A 227 -14.32 5.17 10.35
CA MET A 227 -14.79 4.33 11.44
C MET A 227 -16.06 4.91 12.07
N SER A 228 -17.00 4.03 12.45
CA SER A 228 -18.14 4.34 13.31
C SER A 228 -17.79 3.90 14.73
N MET A 229 -17.71 4.84 15.67
CA MET A 229 -17.19 4.63 17.02
C MET A 229 -18.21 5.04 18.09
N ASP A 230 -18.57 4.10 18.98
CA ASP A 230 -19.45 4.34 20.13
C ASP A 230 -18.70 5.06 21.27
N PHE A 231 -18.37 6.34 21.04
CA PHE A 231 -17.70 7.17 22.03
C PHE A 231 -18.56 7.51 23.25
N ALA A 232 -19.88 7.35 23.17
CA ALA A 232 -20.75 7.48 24.33
C ALA A 232 -20.47 6.36 25.35
N ASN A 233 -20.43 5.10 24.91
CA ASN A 233 -20.08 3.98 25.77
C ASN A 233 -18.61 4.05 26.22
N LEU A 234 -17.68 4.37 25.31
CA LEU A 234 -16.27 4.52 25.66
C LEU A 234 -16.07 5.61 26.70
N GLY A 235 -16.69 6.77 26.54
CA GLY A 235 -16.57 7.90 27.47
C GLY A 235 -17.03 7.52 28.88
N ARG A 236 -18.08 6.70 29.01
CA ARG A 236 -18.52 6.12 30.29
C ARG A 236 -17.45 5.18 30.86
N LEU A 237 -16.98 4.20 30.09
CA LEU A 237 -16.01 3.21 30.55
C LEU A 237 -14.65 3.83 30.91
N TRP A 238 -14.20 4.82 30.13
CA TRP A 238 -12.90 5.48 30.29
C TRP A 238 -12.88 6.46 31.47
N SER A 239 -13.95 7.24 31.63
CA SER A 239 -13.94 8.41 32.51
C SER A 239 -14.76 8.26 33.79
N LYS A 240 -15.64 7.25 33.88
CA LYS A 240 -16.58 7.12 35.02
C LYS A 240 -16.49 5.78 35.74
N GLU A 241 -16.32 4.70 34.98
CA GLU A 241 -16.29 3.35 35.55
C GLU A 241 -14.90 3.03 36.12
N PRO A 242 -14.81 2.14 37.12
CA PRO A 242 -13.53 1.64 37.60
C PRO A 242 -12.78 0.88 36.51
N THR A 243 -11.44 0.91 36.56
CA THR A 243 -10.57 0.24 35.58
C THR A 243 -10.91 -1.25 35.42
N SER A 244 -11.32 -1.92 36.49
CA SER A 244 -11.77 -3.32 36.46
C SER A 244 -12.96 -3.55 35.51
N ALA A 245 -13.93 -2.64 35.47
CA ALA A 245 -15.07 -2.73 34.57
C ALA A 245 -14.67 -2.53 33.10
N LEU A 246 -13.71 -1.65 32.83
CA LEU A 246 -13.16 -1.49 31.47
C LEU A 246 -12.42 -2.75 31.01
N ILE A 247 -11.65 -3.40 31.90
CA ILE A 247 -10.97 -4.67 31.60
C ILE A 247 -11.99 -5.75 31.22
N GLU A 248 -13.10 -5.88 31.95
CA GLU A 248 -14.15 -6.85 31.60
C GLU A 248 -14.81 -6.54 30.25
N ALA A 249 -15.06 -5.26 29.95
CA ALA A 249 -15.56 -4.85 28.63
C ALA A 249 -14.56 -5.19 27.50
N ILE A 250 -13.25 -5.04 27.73
CA ILE A 250 -12.20 -5.41 26.78
C ILE A 250 -12.17 -6.93 26.57
N LYS A 251 -12.29 -7.73 27.64
CA LYS A 251 -12.35 -9.19 27.55
C LYS A 251 -13.60 -9.66 26.79
N GLU A 252 -14.73 -8.99 26.96
CA GLU A 252 -15.97 -9.33 26.26
C GLU A 252 -15.89 -8.99 24.76
N ALA A 253 -15.33 -7.82 24.41
CA ALA A 253 -15.28 -7.35 23.04
C ALA A 253 -14.10 -7.94 22.23
N GLY A 254 -12.96 -8.18 22.88
CA GLY A 254 -11.69 -8.61 22.27
C GLY A 254 -11.78 -9.85 21.34
N PRO A 255 -12.55 -10.91 21.68
CA PRO A 255 -12.69 -12.08 20.82
C PRO A 255 -13.23 -11.75 19.41
N ARG A 256 -14.01 -10.68 19.26
CA ARG A 256 -14.60 -10.27 17.97
C ARG A 256 -13.57 -9.79 16.95
N LEU A 257 -12.36 -9.43 17.39
CA LEU A 257 -11.28 -8.95 16.53
C LEU A 257 -10.51 -10.09 15.82
N GLY A 258 -10.80 -11.34 16.14
CA GLY A 258 -10.15 -12.51 15.55
C GLY A 258 -8.82 -12.91 16.21
N PRO A 259 -8.29 -14.11 15.90
CA PRO A 259 -7.12 -14.69 16.57
C PRO A 259 -5.84 -13.85 16.45
N GLN A 260 -5.61 -13.23 15.28
CA GLN A 260 -4.43 -12.43 14.99
C GLN A 260 -4.28 -11.20 15.90
N ASN A 261 -5.38 -10.71 16.47
CA ASN A 261 -5.41 -9.52 17.32
C ASN A 261 -5.39 -9.84 18.82
N GLN A 262 -5.46 -11.12 19.21
CA GLN A 262 -5.57 -11.50 20.63
C GLN A 262 -4.33 -11.12 21.45
N GLN A 263 -3.14 -11.16 20.86
CA GLN A 263 -1.93 -10.71 21.54
C GLN A 263 -1.99 -9.22 21.91
N ILE A 264 -2.60 -8.40 21.05
CA ILE A 264 -2.77 -6.96 21.30
C ILE A 264 -3.79 -6.75 22.42
N VAL A 265 -4.93 -7.44 22.36
CA VAL A 265 -5.97 -7.40 23.41
C VAL A 265 -5.37 -7.77 24.78
N GLN A 266 -4.57 -8.84 24.82
CA GLN A 266 -3.93 -9.31 26.05
C GLN A 266 -2.94 -8.28 26.60
N ARG A 267 -2.12 -7.64 25.75
CA ARG A 267 -1.21 -6.57 26.16
C ARG A 267 -1.95 -5.36 26.74
N VAL A 268 -3.10 -4.99 26.18
CA VAL A 268 -3.94 -3.91 26.72
C VAL A 268 -4.48 -4.28 28.11
N ILE A 269 -4.99 -5.51 28.29
CA ILE A 269 -5.46 -6.00 29.59
C ILE A 269 -4.34 -6.00 30.62
N GLU A 270 -3.15 -6.47 30.26
CA GLU A 270 -1.97 -6.50 31.14
C GLU A 270 -1.53 -5.11 31.55
N ALA A 271 -1.55 -4.14 30.61
CA ALA A 271 -1.25 -2.75 30.90
C ALA A 271 -2.24 -2.15 31.92
N LEU A 272 -3.54 -2.35 31.70
CA LEU A 272 -4.59 -1.87 32.60
C LEU A 272 -4.60 -2.59 33.97
N SER A 273 -4.19 -3.86 34.03
CA SER A 273 -4.13 -4.62 35.29
C SER A 273 -3.10 -4.06 36.28
N ARG A 274 -2.14 -3.25 35.81
CA ARG A 274 -1.15 -2.58 36.67
C ARG A 274 -1.64 -1.25 37.24
N ALA A 275 -2.75 -0.73 36.73
CA ALA A 275 -3.37 0.51 37.22
C ALA A 275 -4.18 0.27 38.50
N ASN A 276 -4.61 1.34 39.15
CA ASN A 276 -5.55 1.26 40.27
C ASN A 276 -6.93 0.81 39.77
N GLN A 277 -7.35 -0.38 40.21
CA GLN A 277 -8.56 -1.06 39.74
C GLN A 277 -9.86 -0.41 40.21
N GLU A 278 -9.81 0.46 41.23
CA GLU A 278 -10.97 1.13 41.82
C GLU A 278 -11.24 2.52 41.21
N LYS A 279 -10.28 3.05 40.45
CA LYS A 279 -10.38 4.38 39.84
C LYS A 279 -10.62 4.29 38.33
N PRO A 280 -11.26 5.30 37.71
CA PRO A 280 -11.31 5.43 36.26
C PRO A 280 -9.93 5.54 35.62
N VAL A 281 -9.80 5.06 34.38
CA VAL A 281 -8.52 5.11 33.66
C VAL A 281 -8.13 6.54 33.30
N ALA A 282 -9.11 7.39 32.95
CA ALA A 282 -8.89 8.80 32.63
C ALA A 282 -8.24 9.61 33.76
N GLU A 283 -8.41 9.20 35.03
CA GLU A 283 -7.76 9.86 36.18
C GLU A 283 -6.30 9.44 36.37
N GLN A 284 -5.87 8.40 35.67
CA GLN A 284 -4.59 7.71 35.88
C GLN A 284 -3.63 7.88 34.70
N THR A 285 -4.15 8.16 33.50
CA THR A 285 -3.34 8.33 32.29
C THR A 285 -4.03 9.24 31.27
N ASN A 286 -3.21 9.93 30.47
CA ASN A 286 -3.62 10.71 29.30
C ASN A 286 -3.02 10.13 28.00
N ASP A 287 -2.57 8.87 28.02
CA ASP A 287 -1.94 8.23 26.87
C ASP A 287 -2.95 8.02 25.73
N ARG A 288 -2.75 8.74 24.62
CA ARG A 288 -3.62 8.67 23.43
C ARG A 288 -3.57 7.30 22.76
N GLY A 289 -2.40 6.67 22.69
CA GLY A 289 -2.25 5.35 22.04
C GLY A 289 -3.03 4.26 22.77
N LEU A 290 -2.99 4.26 24.11
CA LEU A 290 -3.77 3.37 24.94
C LEU A 290 -5.27 3.65 24.80
N PHE A 291 -5.68 4.92 24.81
CA PHE A 291 -7.07 5.32 24.55
C PHE A 291 -7.56 4.79 23.20
N GLU A 292 -6.80 4.99 22.12
CA GLU A 292 -7.14 4.55 20.77
C GLU A 292 -7.18 3.02 20.64
N ALA A 293 -6.24 2.31 21.27
CA ALA A 293 -6.24 0.85 21.28
C ALA A 293 -7.50 0.30 21.96
N ILE A 294 -7.86 0.87 23.12
CA ILE A 294 -9.08 0.50 23.84
C ILE A 294 -10.33 0.86 23.03
N ALA A 295 -10.37 2.06 22.46
CA ALA A 295 -11.48 2.52 21.63
C ALA A 295 -11.74 1.56 20.46
N GLN A 296 -10.68 1.11 19.77
CA GLN A 296 -10.82 0.12 18.69
C GLN A 296 -11.36 -1.23 19.18
N ILE A 297 -11.08 -1.63 20.42
CA ILE A 297 -11.58 -2.89 20.97
C ILE A 297 -13.04 -2.78 21.38
N VAL A 298 -13.42 -1.76 22.15
CA VAL A 298 -14.75 -1.70 22.81
C VAL A 298 -15.78 -0.81 22.12
N ALA A 299 -15.34 0.12 21.27
CA ALA A 299 -16.22 1.14 20.68
C ALA A 299 -16.39 1.01 19.16
N LEU A 300 -15.52 0.27 18.47
CA LEU A 300 -15.60 0.11 17.02
C LEU A 300 -16.86 -0.67 16.62
N ARG A 301 -17.71 -0.05 15.79
CA ARG A 301 -18.92 -0.68 15.22
C ARG A 301 -18.74 -1.06 13.76
N ARG A 302 -18.04 -0.23 12.99
CA ARG A 302 -17.75 -0.44 11.58
C ARG A 302 -16.48 0.32 11.20
N ALA A 303 -15.70 -0.24 10.27
CA ALA A 303 -14.62 0.47 9.59
C ALA A 303 -14.69 0.21 8.08
N THR A 304 -14.24 1.16 7.27
CA THR A 304 -14.00 0.94 5.84
C THR A 304 -12.70 0.19 5.62
N ALA A 305 -12.46 -0.34 4.42
CA ALA A 305 -11.10 -0.71 4.04
C ALA A 305 -10.20 0.54 4.07
N PRO A 306 -8.92 0.43 4.49
CA PRO A 306 -7.94 1.50 4.31
C PRO A 306 -7.70 1.79 2.83
N LEU A 307 -7.57 3.08 2.48
CA LEU A 307 -7.30 3.51 1.11
C LEU A 307 -6.24 4.62 1.10
N ALA A 308 -5.41 4.68 0.07
CA ALA A 308 -4.41 5.73 -0.08
C ALA A 308 -5.04 7.13 0.05
N ILE A 309 -4.42 7.99 0.86
CA ILE A 309 -4.99 9.30 1.24
C ILE A 309 -5.25 10.19 0.02
N ASP A 310 -4.37 10.14 -0.97
CA ASP A 310 -4.50 10.93 -2.20
C ASP A 310 -5.58 10.39 -3.14
N ILE A 311 -5.86 9.08 -3.11
CA ILE A 311 -7.02 8.51 -3.81
C ILE A 311 -8.31 8.94 -3.11
N LEU A 312 -8.33 8.99 -1.78
CA LEU A 312 -9.47 9.52 -1.04
C LEU A 312 -9.74 10.98 -1.43
N GLU A 313 -8.72 11.83 -1.35
CA GLU A 313 -8.80 13.26 -1.59
C GLU A 313 -9.08 13.62 -3.06
N ARG A 314 -8.44 12.96 -4.03
CA ARG A 314 -8.55 13.33 -5.44
C ARG A 314 -9.62 12.59 -6.23
N VAL A 315 -10.12 11.47 -5.68
CA VAL A 315 -11.01 10.57 -6.43
C VAL A 315 -12.27 10.27 -5.66
N VAL A 316 -12.17 9.64 -4.49
CA VAL A 316 -13.36 9.15 -3.76
C VAL A 316 -14.23 10.31 -3.28
N VAL A 317 -13.62 11.29 -2.63
CA VAL A 317 -14.33 12.46 -2.10
C VAL A 317 -14.91 13.32 -3.24
N PRO A 318 -14.17 13.69 -4.30
CA PRO A 318 -14.75 14.36 -5.46
C PRO A 318 -15.89 13.58 -6.12
N ALA A 319 -15.75 12.26 -6.29
CA ALA A 319 -16.82 11.41 -6.84
C ALA A 319 -18.11 11.45 -6.01
N MET A 320 -18.01 11.60 -4.67
CA MET A 320 -19.16 11.82 -3.79
C MET A 320 -19.85 13.16 -4.08
N HIS A 321 -19.08 14.22 -4.35
CA HIS A 321 -19.60 15.55 -4.68
C HIS A 321 -20.20 15.62 -6.09
N VAL A 322 -19.64 14.88 -7.05
CA VAL A 322 -20.19 14.69 -8.41
C VAL A 322 -21.57 14.04 -8.35
N GLY A 323 -21.78 13.08 -7.45
CA GLY A 323 -23.07 12.38 -7.34
C GLY A 323 -23.34 11.52 -8.58
N VAL A 324 -24.60 11.42 -9.01
CA VAL A 324 -24.98 10.68 -10.24
C VAL A 324 -25.36 11.68 -11.33
N PRO A 325 -24.45 12.05 -12.25
CA PRO A 325 -24.72 13.10 -13.23
C PRO A 325 -25.74 12.67 -14.28
N GLU A 326 -26.60 13.60 -14.69
CA GLU A 326 -27.56 13.37 -15.78
C GLU A 326 -26.93 13.57 -17.16
N THR A 327 -26.03 14.57 -17.28
CA THR A 327 -25.37 14.99 -18.52
C THR A 327 -23.89 15.31 -18.26
N PHE A 328 -23.10 15.38 -19.33
CA PHE A 328 -21.68 15.74 -19.28
C PHE A 328 -21.48 17.11 -19.96
N PRO A 329 -20.62 17.98 -19.42
CA PRO A 329 -20.34 19.26 -20.04
C PRO A 329 -19.54 19.09 -21.34
N PRO A 330 -19.60 20.06 -22.27
CA PRO A 330 -18.70 20.10 -23.43
C PRO A 330 -17.24 20.18 -22.96
N LEU A 331 -16.34 19.45 -23.62
CA LEU A 331 -14.91 19.49 -23.32
C LEU A 331 -14.27 20.72 -23.96
N ASP A 332 -13.49 21.48 -23.20
CA ASP A 332 -12.75 22.63 -23.71
C ASP A 332 -11.31 22.26 -24.17
N GLU A 333 -10.50 23.26 -24.56
CA GLU A 333 -9.14 23.00 -25.02
C GLU A 333 -8.21 22.47 -23.91
N ASP A 334 -8.43 22.87 -22.66
CA ASP A 334 -7.62 22.44 -21.52
C ASP A 334 -7.95 20.99 -21.14
N ASP A 335 -9.22 20.63 -21.19
CA ASP A 335 -9.72 19.26 -21.07
C ASP A 335 -9.09 18.33 -22.11
N LEU A 336 -9.15 18.73 -23.38
CA LEU A 336 -8.56 17.98 -24.49
C LEU A 336 -7.04 17.88 -24.34
N SER A 337 -6.38 18.91 -23.82
CA SER A 337 -4.95 18.91 -23.51
C SER A 337 -4.62 17.88 -22.42
N ASN A 338 -5.41 17.80 -21.35
CA ASN A 338 -5.23 16.81 -20.29
C ASN A 338 -5.45 15.38 -20.77
N LEU A 339 -6.46 15.16 -21.61
CA LEU A 339 -6.66 13.87 -22.30
C LEU A 339 -5.44 13.46 -23.13
N ARG A 340 -4.83 14.40 -23.87
CA ARG A 340 -3.62 14.15 -24.67
C ARG A 340 -2.39 13.88 -23.81
N LYS A 341 -2.30 14.49 -22.62
CA LYS A 341 -1.26 14.21 -21.62
C LYS A 341 -1.43 12.87 -20.91
N GLY A 342 -2.53 12.17 -21.15
CA GLY A 342 -2.75 10.84 -20.59
C GLY A 342 -3.36 10.84 -19.19
N ILE A 343 -4.15 11.86 -18.83
CA ILE A 343 -4.91 11.82 -17.57
C ILE A 343 -5.78 10.55 -17.50
N GLU A 344 -5.86 9.93 -16.33
CA GLU A 344 -6.73 8.78 -16.08
C GLU A 344 -8.21 9.20 -16.27
N LEU A 345 -9.03 8.36 -16.91
CA LEU A 345 -10.38 8.72 -17.33
C LEU A 345 -11.36 8.90 -16.17
N PHE A 346 -11.24 8.12 -15.09
CA PHE A 346 -12.08 8.32 -13.90
C PHE A 346 -11.69 9.57 -13.12
N VAL A 347 -10.39 9.87 -13.01
CA VAL A 347 -9.91 11.18 -12.48
C VAL A 347 -10.45 12.32 -13.33
N PHE A 348 -10.37 12.21 -14.65
CA PHE A 348 -10.90 13.21 -15.56
C PHE A 348 -12.43 13.36 -15.45
N PHE A 349 -13.15 12.26 -15.27
CA PHE A 349 -14.59 12.27 -15.00
C PHE A 349 -14.92 13.09 -13.75
N VAL A 350 -14.20 12.90 -12.64
CA VAL A 350 -14.48 13.66 -11.41
C VAL A 350 -14.03 15.12 -11.48
N GLU A 351 -13.02 15.44 -12.30
CA GLU A 351 -12.55 16.82 -12.50
C GLU A 351 -13.48 17.65 -13.39
N VAL A 352 -13.97 17.07 -14.48
CA VAL A 352 -14.76 17.80 -15.49
C VAL A 352 -16.25 17.83 -15.18
N VAL A 353 -16.79 16.79 -14.55
CA VAL A 353 -18.21 16.73 -14.27
C VAL A 353 -18.56 17.68 -13.11
N PRO A 354 -19.53 18.61 -13.27
CA PRO A 354 -19.88 19.54 -12.22
C PRO A 354 -20.34 18.85 -10.94
N HIS A 355 -19.85 19.34 -9.80
CA HIS A 355 -20.30 18.86 -8.49
C HIS A 355 -21.77 19.19 -8.25
N GLN A 356 -22.57 18.17 -7.89
CA GLN A 356 -23.95 18.34 -7.42
C GLN A 356 -24.01 18.93 -6.02
N HIS A 357 -22.94 18.75 -5.24
CA HIS A 357 -22.81 19.23 -3.87
C HIS A 357 -21.56 20.09 -3.72
N GLN A 358 -21.70 21.27 -3.11
CA GLN A 358 -20.57 22.18 -2.90
C GLN A 358 -19.47 21.51 -2.07
N ALA A 359 -18.24 21.53 -2.60
CA ALA A 359 -17.04 21.17 -1.87
C ALA A 359 -16.41 22.43 -1.27
N ASP A 360 -15.79 22.30 -0.10
CA ASP A 360 -14.86 23.30 0.44
C ASP A 360 -13.44 22.91 0.05
N ASP A 361 -12.93 23.50 -1.03
CA ASP A 361 -11.64 23.14 -1.62
C ASP A 361 -10.45 23.37 -0.67
N GLU A 362 -10.62 24.18 0.39
CA GLU A 362 -9.62 24.38 1.45
C GLU A 362 -9.86 23.48 2.67
N GLY A 363 -10.91 22.67 2.64
CA GLY A 363 -11.33 21.78 3.72
C GLY A 363 -10.45 20.53 3.87
N PHE A 364 -10.71 19.78 4.95
CA PHE A 364 -10.09 18.49 5.17
C PHE A 364 -10.44 17.50 4.05
N LEU A 365 -9.43 16.78 3.56
CA LEU A 365 -9.51 15.94 2.35
C LEU A 365 -10.06 16.70 1.13
N GLY A 366 -9.73 18.00 1.02
CA GLY A 366 -10.08 18.84 -0.13
C GLY A 366 -11.58 19.09 -0.29
N SER A 367 -12.39 18.87 0.75
CA SER A 367 -13.83 19.13 0.67
C SER A 367 -14.54 19.39 1.98
N ILE A 368 -14.06 18.86 3.11
CA ILE A 368 -14.81 18.83 4.37
C ILE A 368 -14.48 20.10 5.17
N PRO A 369 -15.44 21.00 5.41
CA PRO A 369 -15.16 22.24 6.11
C PRO A 369 -14.63 22.01 7.52
N HIS A 370 -13.69 22.86 7.96
CA HIS A 370 -13.08 22.73 9.28
C HIS A 370 -14.08 22.81 10.45
N ASP A 371 -15.23 23.48 10.27
CA ASP A 371 -16.29 23.56 11.27
C ASP A 371 -17.09 22.26 11.45
N GLN A 372 -16.90 21.29 10.55
CA GLN A 372 -17.44 19.92 10.65
C GLN A 372 -16.50 18.97 11.39
N LEU A 373 -15.33 19.46 11.82
CA LEU A 373 -14.28 18.64 12.43
C LEU A 373 -14.20 18.86 13.94
N SER A 374 -13.87 17.80 14.66
CA SER A 374 -13.57 17.84 16.08
C SER A 374 -12.57 16.76 16.45
N THR A 375 -12.11 16.76 17.70
CA THR A 375 -11.15 15.77 18.23
C THR A 375 -11.83 14.87 19.26
N PRO A 376 -11.51 13.56 19.29
CA PRO A 376 -11.97 12.68 20.35
C PRO A 376 -11.12 12.81 21.63
N TYR A 377 -9.99 13.52 21.58
CA TYR A 377 -9.06 13.64 22.70
C TYR A 377 -9.49 14.75 23.67
N ALA A 378 -9.40 14.46 24.97
CA ALA A 378 -9.77 15.40 26.03
C ALA A 378 -8.73 16.50 26.29
N ASP A 379 -7.52 16.36 25.74
CA ASP A 379 -6.37 17.21 26.05
C ASP A 379 -6.41 18.61 25.42
N ARG A 380 -7.45 18.92 24.64
CA ARG A 380 -7.71 20.24 24.00
C ARG A 380 -6.55 20.74 23.13
N ASN A 381 -5.60 19.88 22.78
CA ASN A 381 -4.56 20.23 21.83
C ASN A 381 -5.21 20.47 20.46
N VAL A 382 -4.63 21.41 19.70
CA VAL A 382 -5.08 21.66 18.32
C VAL A 382 -4.90 20.37 17.53
N LEU A 383 -5.97 19.96 16.85
CA LEU A 383 -5.97 18.79 15.99
C LEU A 383 -4.93 18.99 14.89
N GLU A 384 -3.87 18.18 14.89
CA GLU A 384 -2.84 18.23 13.85
C GLU A 384 -3.28 17.30 12.70
N VAL A 385 -4.17 17.82 11.85
CA VAL A 385 -4.63 17.15 10.63
C VAL A 385 -3.41 16.65 9.84
N GLY A 386 -3.37 15.36 9.50
CA GLY A 386 -2.27 14.80 8.70
C GLY A 386 -1.12 14.16 9.49
N LYS A 387 -1.11 14.22 10.83
CA LYS A 387 -0.04 13.63 11.66
C LYS A 387 -0.45 12.37 12.45
N GLY A 388 -1.53 11.71 12.06
CA GLY A 388 -1.99 10.44 12.66
C GLY A 388 -3.06 10.60 13.75
N ASP A 389 -3.36 11.82 14.18
CA ASP A 389 -4.48 12.09 15.09
C ASP A 389 -5.83 11.67 14.47
N TRP A 390 -6.70 11.12 15.30
CA TRP A 390 -8.08 10.80 14.91
C TRP A 390 -8.90 12.08 14.77
N VAL A 391 -9.64 12.17 13.65
CA VAL A 391 -10.50 13.30 13.32
C VAL A 391 -11.95 12.87 13.42
N VAL A 392 -12.71 13.44 14.34
CA VAL A 392 -14.16 13.24 14.38
C VAL A 392 -14.79 14.17 13.36
N VAL A 393 -15.59 13.61 12.46
CA VAL A 393 -16.29 14.36 11.42
C VAL A 393 -17.79 14.28 11.67
N ASN A 394 -18.50 15.40 11.52
CA ASN A 394 -19.95 15.40 11.64
C ASN A 394 -20.58 14.49 10.56
N PRO A 395 -21.23 13.36 10.92
CA PRO A 395 -21.82 12.48 9.92
C PRO A 395 -22.99 13.14 9.17
N GLY A 396 -23.60 14.18 9.75
CA GLY A 396 -24.67 14.97 9.11
C GLY A 396 -24.20 15.69 7.85
N TYR A 397 -22.91 16.05 7.76
CA TYR A 397 -22.32 16.66 6.57
C TYR A 397 -22.48 15.78 5.33
N PHE A 398 -22.33 14.46 5.49
CA PHE A 398 -22.36 13.50 4.40
C PHE A 398 -23.78 13.13 3.93
N VAL A 399 -24.81 13.45 4.71
CA VAL A 399 -26.19 13.01 4.43
C VAL A 399 -26.71 13.49 3.06
N PRO A 400 -26.56 14.77 2.67
CA PRO A 400 -27.06 15.25 1.37
C PRO A 400 -26.41 14.52 0.19
N MET A 401 -25.14 14.14 0.32
CA MET A 401 -24.35 13.50 -0.73
C MET A 401 -24.61 11.99 -0.79
N LEU A 402 -24.60 11.29 0.35
CA LEU A 402 -24.56 9.83 0.37
C LEU A 402 -25.94 9.17 0.42
N LYS A 403 -26.98 9.87 0.89
CA LYS A 403 -28.29 9.25 1.12
C LYS A 403 -28.88 8.64 -0.15
N GLU A 404 -28.94 9.43 -1.22
CA GLU A 404 -29.51 9.03 -2.51
C GLU A 404 -28.45 8.52 -3.50
N LEU A 405 -27.16 8.61 -3.17
CA LEU A 405 -26.08 8.10 -4.01
C LEU A 405 -26.20 6.59 -4.19
N ASP A 406 -26.29 6.16 -5.44
CA ASP A 406 -26.22 4.76 -5.84
C ASP A 406 -24.84 4.54 -6.50
N PRO A 407 -23.89 3.88 -5.80
CA PRO A 407 -22.54 3.69 -6.33
C PRO A 407 -22.51 2.94 -7.66
N GLN A 408 -23.44 2.01 -7.88
CA GLN A 408 -23.48 1.27 -9.15
C GLN A 408 -23.94 2.17 -10.29
N LYS A 409 -24.95 3.02 -10.07
CA LYS A 409 -25.38 3.99 -11.08
C LYS A 409 -24.28 5.00 -11.40
N LEU A 410 -23.45 5.39 -10.43
CA LEU A 410 -22.30 6.24 -10.70
C LEU A 410 -21.28 5.55 -11.60
N LEU A 411 -21.03 4.25 -11.40
CA LEU A 411 -20.18 3.46 -12.30
C LEU A 411 -20.76 3.38 -13.71
N ASP A 412 -22.08 3.17 -13.83
CA ASP A 412 -22.76 3.16 -15.12
C ASP A 412 -22.66 4.53 -15.83
N LYS A 413 -22.73 5.64 -15.06
CA LYS A 413 -22.52 6.99 -15.59
C LYS A 413 -21.08 7.25 -16.02
N TYR A 414 -20.11 6.68 -15.33
CA TYR A 414 -18.73 6.69 -15.80
C TYR A 414 -18.60 5.96 -17.15
N ASP A 415 -19.24 4.79 -17.31
CA ASP A 415 -19.22 4.07 -18.59
C ASP A 415 -19.86 4.88 -19.73
N ASP A 416 -20.91 5.64 -19.43
CA ASP A 416 -21.50 6.58 -20.38
C ASP A 416 -20.58 7.77 -20.68
N PHE A 417 -19.82 8.25 -19.69
CA PHE A 417 -18.83 9.30 -19.88
C PHE A 417 -17.67 8.85 -20.78
N VAL A 418 -17.16 7.63 -20.60
CA VAL A 418 -16.13 7.05 -21.47
C VAL A 418 -16.60 7.00 -22.93
N LYS A 419 -17.86 6.60 -23.17
CA LYS A 419 -18.48 6.65 -24.51
C LYS A 419 -18.59 8.08 -25.04
N TYR A 420 -18.98 9.03 -24.17
CA TYR A 420 -19.08 10.45 -24.51
C TYR A 420 -17.73 11.02 -24.95
N VAL A 421 -16.66 10.82 -24.18
CA VAL A 421 -15.29 11.24 -24.54
C VAL A 421 -14.87 10.60 -25.86
N GLY A 422 -15.13 9.30 -26.05
CA GLY A 422 -14.82 8.59 -27.29
C GLY A 422 -15.59 9.08 -28.53
N SER A 423 -16.70 9.80 -28.34
CA SER A 423 -17.49 10.42 -29.40
C SER A 423 -17.02 11.83 -29.79
N GLN A 424 -16.14 12.44 -29.00
CA GLN A 424 -15.63 13.79 -29.26
C GLN A 424 -14.59 13.77 -30.41
N PRO A 425 -14.73 14.63 -31.44
CA PRO A 425 -13.85 14.61 -32.62
C PRO A 425 -12.37 14.82 -32.30
N ASP A 426 -12.06 15.70 -31.35
CA ASP A 426 -10.69 16.13 -31.02
C ASP A 426 -10.07 15.39 -29.82
N ALA A 427 -10.82 14.46 -29.22
CA ALA A 427 -10.35 13.65 -28.11
C ALA A 427 -9.45 12.50 -28.61
N PRO A 428 -8.32 12.22 -27.93
CA PRO A 428 -7.46 11.11 -28.29
C PRO A 428 -8.18 9.77 -28.10
N ARG A 429 -8.10 8.89 -29.11
CA ARG A 429 -8.60 7.51 -28.99
C ARG A 429 -7.68 6.71 -28.08
N ARG A 430 -8.17 6.32 -26.91
CA ARG A 430 -7.43 5.56 -25.90
C ARG A 430 -8.32 4.49 -25.27
N ARG A 431 -7.69 3.45 -24.72
CA ARG A 431 -8.38 2.40 -23.96
C ARG A 431 -8.73 2.95 -22.57
N ASP A 432 -9.75 2.34 -21.94
CA ASP A 432 -10.09 2.64 -20.54
C ASP A 432 -9.16 1.87 -19.61
N ASP A 433 -8.03 2.51 -19.31
CA ASP A 433 -6.97 1.91 -18.52
C ASP A 433 -7.22 2.03 -17.01
N GLY A 434 -8.23 2.82 -16.58
CA GLY A 434 -8.48 3.10 -15.17
C GLY A 434 -9.85 2.69 -14.64
N ARG A 435 -10.54 1.77 -15.34
CA ARG A 435 -11.68 1.02 -14.80
C ARG A 435 -11.43 0.47 -13.39
N MET A 436 -10.23 -0.02 -13.11
CA MET A 436 -9.87 -0.51 -11.77
C MET A 436 -9.94 0.59 -10.70
N LEU A 437 -9.50 1.81 -11.03
CA LEU A 437 -9.58 2.95 -10.13
C LEU A 437 -11.04 3.34 -9.90
N ALA A 438 -11.85 3.40 -10.96
CA ALA A 438 -13.29 3.64 -10.87
C ALA A 438 -13.96 2.63 -9.94
N GLU A 439 -13.78 1.32 -10.18
CA GLU A 439 -14.36 0.27 -9.34
C GLU A 439 -13.90 0.35 -7.88
N THR A 440 -12.64 0.70 -7.65
CA THR A 440 -12.09 0.90 -6.30
C THR A 440 -12.76 2.09 -5.60
N ALA A 441 -12.89 3.22 -6.30
CA ALA A 441 -13.52 4.41 -5.76
C ALA A 441 -15.01 4.19 -5.46
N ILE A 442 -15.73 3.49 -6.35
CA ILE A 442 -17.14 3.14 -6.17
C ILE A 442 -17.34 2.22 -4.95
N ARG A 443 -16.48 1.21 -4.76
CA ARG A 443 -16.52 0.36 -3.56
C ARG A 443 -16.22 1.18 -2.29
N ALA A 444 -15.23 2.06 -2.34
CA ALA A 444 -14.89 2.94 -1.21
C ALA A 444 -16.06 3.87 -0.84
N LEU A 445 -16.78 4.41 -1.84
CA LEU A 445 -17.99 5.21 -1.63
C LEU A 445 -19.13 4.40 -1.00
N ALA A 446 -19.33 3.17 -1.45
CA ALA A 446 -20.33 2.27 -0.86
C ALA A 446 -20.01 1.97 0.61
N ASP A 447 -18.73 1.70 0.91
CA ASP A 447 -18.25 1.45 2.27
C ASP A 447 -18.38 2.69 3.17
N LEU A 448 -18.02 3.87 2.65
CA LEU A 448 -18.20 5.14 3.34
C LEU A 448 -19.68 5.39 3.64
N LYS A 449 -20.58 5.22 2.66
CA LYS A 449 -22.03 5.32 2.85
C LYS A 449 -22.53 4.41 3.96
N ALA A 450 -22.09 3.16 4.00
CA ALA A 450 -22.46 2.22 5.04
C ALA A 450 -21.89 2.61 6.42
N CYS A 451 -20.66 3.16 6.46
CA CYS A 451 -20.04 3.67 7.68
C CYS A 451 -20.79 4.87 8.24
N VAL A 452 -21.10 5.87 7.42
CA VAL A 452 -21.91 7.04 7.77
C VAL A 452 -23.31 6.62 8.22
N GLY A 453 -23.95 5.69 7.50
CA GLY A 453 -25.26 5.16 7.86
C GLY A 453 -25.27 4.45 9.22
N THR A 454 -24.21 3.71 9.54
CA THR A 454 -24.03 3.09 10.88
C THR A 454 -23.91 4.17 11.95
N ALA A 455 -23.08 5.19 11.70
CA ALA A 455 -22.87 6.27 12.66
C ALA A 455 -24.16 7.04 12.97
N LEU A 456 -24.93 7.38 11.93
CA LEU A 456 -26.22 8.06 12.09
C LEU A 456 -27.25 7.21 12.83
N THR A 457 -27.34 5.91 12.50
CA THR A 457 -28.34 5.00 13.08
C THR A 457 -28.09 4.78 14.57
N ASN A 458 -26.83 4.57 14.94
CA ASN A 458 -26.44 4.29 16.32
C ASN A 458 -26.16 5.54 17.16
N LYS A 459 -26.11 6.72 16.52
CA LYS A 459 -25.59 7.97 17.11
C LYS A 459 -24.13 7.84 17.56
N ASP A 460 -23.34 7.08 16.80
CA ASP A 460 -21.91 6.96 17.01
C ASP A 460 -21.19 8.21 16.47
N ALA A 461 -19.93 8.39 16.89
CA ALA A 461 -19.03 9.32 16.24
C ALA A 461 -18.51 8.72 14.92
N LEU A 462 -18.54 9.50 13.84
CA LEU A 462 -17.81 9.17 12.62
C LEU A 462 -16.38 9.68 12.76
N VAL A 463 -15.40 8.79 12.62
CA VAL A 463 -13.99 9.08 12.86
C VAL A 463 -13.19 8.74 11.61
N PHE A 464 -12.30 9.64 11.22
CA PHE A 464 -11.27 9.38 10.24
C PHE A 464 -9.92 9.21 10.92
N ARG A 465 -9.13 8.24 10.49
CA ARG A 465 -7.74 8.08 10.92
C ARG A 465 -6.81 7.93 9.73
N ILE A 466 -5.56 8.34 9.94
CA ILE A 466 -4.46 8.07 9.02
C ILE A 466 -3.63 6.94 9.61
N LEU A 467 -3.50 5.88 8.84
CA LEU A 467 -2.59 4.77 9.08
C LEU A 467 -1.26 5.09 8.41
N PRO A 468 -0.13 4.71 9.04
CA PRO A 468 1.15 4.76 8.36
C PRO A 468 1.07 3.93 7.07
N PRO A 469 1.91 4.24 6.06
CA PRO A 469 2.03 3.38 4.90
C PRO A 469 2.29 1.93 5.35
N PRO A 470 1.63 0.92 4.77
CA PRO A 470 1.96 -0.48 5.04
C PRO A 470 3.46 -0.71 4.79
N GLY A 471 4.19 -1.04 5.85
CA GLY A 471 5.64 -1.26 5.82
C GLY A 471 6.05 -2.55 5.14
#